data_AF-A0A941DH22-F1
#
_entry.id   AF-A0A941DH22-F1
#
_cell.length_a   1.000
_cell.length_b   1.000
_cell.length_c   1.000
_cell.angle_alpha   90.00
_cell.angle_beta   90.00
_cell.angle_gamma   90.00
#
_symmetry.space_group_name_H-M   'P 1'
#
loop_
_entity.id
_entity.type
_entity.pdbx_description
1 polymer ?
#
loop_
_entity_poly.entity_id
_entity_poly.type
_entity_poly.pdbx_seq_one_letter_code
_entity_poly.pdbx_strand_id
1 'polypeptide(L)'
;MLPVHRLRFQHCLSVSLFCLLAACSTPPKQETVSLPPAGKVFAQSNVRTDLLLNRLSFGANYSSYQQVLAVGPDRYLDQQLRARHSILPGPIQAQIDSMSISKIPAEALVRQMEAQRVESERQKGTDDTLRKAYQQEMNRLAREAASRSLLRAVYSTNQLQEQMTWFWMNHFSIFSGKHNIRAMIGDFEESAIRPHALGNFRDLLRATVYHPAMLRYLDNEYNAVNKINENYARELLELHTLGVNGGYTQKDVQELARVLTGVGVNMQAHPEVPKLRPEAAKLFVRKGLFEFHPQRHDFGDKVILGHTIRGRGLSETDEVIDMLSRHPATARFVSTKLAQFFVSAQPGEALISTMSSAFLRSDGDIPYTLRTMFDSDEFIRSLGKQFKDPLHYVVSALRLTYDGSNIVNTAPALNWLNMLGQPYFGRQTPDGYSLAESAWSSAGQMSTRFDLARILANGNANLFRAEGQSSAEKFQAPTLSNASCIKNMMPFLSNETQQALAQAKNTTEWNLLFLASPEMMHR
;
A
#
# COMPACT_ATOMS: atom_id res chain seq x y z
N MET A 1 71.48 62.62 -23.28
CA MET A 1 72.72 62.19 -22.60
C MET A 1 72.47 60.84 -21.95
N LEU A 2 73.12 59.78 -22.46
CA LEU A 2 73.41 58.51 -21.77
C LEU A 2 74.43 58.75 -20.62
N PRO A 3 74.84 57.79 -19.74
CA PRO A 3 74.36 56.43 -19.40
C PRO A 3 74.36 56.12 -17.85
N VAL A 4 73.60 55.12 -17.33
CA VAL A 4 74.03 53.78 -16.80
C VAL A 4 74.90 53.81 -15.50
N HIS A 5 74.56 53.18 -14.34
CA HIS A 5 74.67 51.75 -13.95
C HIS A 5 74.12 51.54 -12.50
N ARG A 6 73.26 50.52 -12.21
CA ARG A 6 73.53 49.22 -11.52
C ARG A 6 73.81 49.32 -9.99
N LEU A 7 73.38 48.44 -9.06
CA LEU A 7 72.69 47.14 -9.06
C LEU A 7 72.31 46.73 -7.59
N ARG A 8 71.24 45.91 -7.43
CA ARG A 8 70.98 44.80 -6.46
C ARG A 8 71.01 45.11 -4.92
N PHE A 9 70.08 44.61 -4.08
CA PHE A 9 69.82 43.19 -3.78
C PHE A 9 68.53 43.02 -2.93
N GLN A 10 67.89 41.86 -3.13
CA GLN A 10 66.87 41.09 -2.36
C GLN A 10 66.23 41.70 -1.10
N HIS A 11 64.93 41.47 -0.89
CA HIS A 11 64.37 40.79 0.30
C HIS A 11 62.91 40.31 0.06
N CYS A 12 62.76 39.00 0.28
CA CYS A 12 61.63 38.11 0.55
C CYS A 12 60.16 38.55 0.43
N LEU A 13 59.43 37.69 -0.30
CA LEU A 13 57.99 37.44 -0.25
C LEU A 13 57.48 37.13 1.17
N SER A 14 56.35 37.74 1.56
CA SER A 14 55.39 37.15 2.50
C SER A 14 53.98 37.65 2.19
N VAL A 15 53.23 36.87 1.40
CA VAL A 15 51.77 37.01 1.30
C VAL A 15 51.18 35.68 1.75
N SER A 16 50.72 35.65 2.99
CA SER A 16 50.01 34.52 3.58
C SER A 16 48.63 34.41 2.94
N LEU A 17 48.47 33.46 2.02
CA LEU A 17 47.17 33.07 1.48
C LEU A 17 46.60 31.96 2.37
N PHE A 18 45.67 32.31 3.27
CA PHE A 18 44.90 31.33 4.03
C PHE A 18 43.88 30.68 3.07
N CYS A 19 44.21 29.47 2.60
CA CYS A 19 43.25 28.59 1.93
C CYS A 19 42.25 28.04 2.96
N LEU A 20 41.02 28.56 2.96
CA LEU A 20 39.87 27.89 3.55
C LEU A 20 39.44 26.76 2.60
N LEU A 21 39.95 25.56 2.84
CA LEU A 21 39.40 24.32 2.30
C LEU A 21 38.05 24.07 2.95
N ALA A 22 36.98 24.59 2.34
CA ALA A 22 35.63 24.11 2.59
C ALA A 22 35.52 22.70 1.98
N ALA A 23 35.85 21.68 2.76
CA ALA A 23 35.53 20.30 2.43
C ALA A 23 34.00 20.14 2.54
N CYS A 24 33.30 20.42 1.45
CA CYS A 24 31.96 19.87 1.24
C CYS A 24 32.10 18.36 1.14
N SER A 25 31.96 17.65 2.26
CA SER A 25 31.74 16.22 2.27
C SER A 25 30.33 15.96 1.72
N THR A 26 30.18 15.94 0.39
CA THR A 26 29.05 15.27 -0.22
C THR A 26 29.10 13.82 0.24
N PRO A 27 28.07 13.28 0.92
CA PRO A 27 28.04 11.87 1.23
C PRO A 27 28.20 11.08 -0.08
N PRO A 28 28.91 9.95 -0.08
CA PRO A 28 29.05 9.14 -1.28
C PRO A 28 27.66 8.85 -1.82
N LYS A 29 27.42 9.27 -3.06
CA LYS A 29 26.19 8.96 -3.80
C LYS A 29 26.18 7.45 -3.95
N GLN A 30 25.49 6.74 -3.05
CA GLN A 30 25.32 5.29 -3.15
C GLN A 30 24.76 5.01 -4.55
N GLU A 31 25.49 4.20 -5.32
CA GLU A 31 25.00 3.70 -6.60
C GLU A 31 23.70 2.93 -6.32
N THR A 32 22.57 3.52 -6.67
CA THR A 32 21.28 2.83 -6.64
C THR A 32 21.41 1.59 -7.52
N VAL A 33 21.39 0.40 -6.92
CA VAL A 33 21.43 -0.86 -7.65
C VAL A 33 20.19 -0.89 -8.54
N SER A 34 20.38 -0.68 -9.84
CA SER A 34 19.27 -0.66 -10.77
C SER A 34 18.70 -2.07 -10.93
N LEU A 35 17.38 -2.18 -11.01
CA LEU A 35 16.70 -3.43 -11.33
C LEU A 35 17.27 -4.02 -12.63
N PRO A 36 17.79 -5.26 -12.61
CA PRO A 36 18.38 -5.86 -13.81
C PRO A 36 17.33 -6.01 -14.93
N PRO A 37 17.79 -6.15 -16.19
CA PRO A 37 16.89 -6.42 -17.32
C PRO A 37 16.05 -7.70 -17.12
N ALA A 38 14.98 -7.82 -17.92
CA ALA A 38 14.17 -9.03 -17.98
C ALA A 38 15.05 -10.27 -18.22
N GLY A 39 14.87 -11.29 -17.38
CA GLY A 39 15.49 -12.59 -17.52
C GLY A 39 14.74 -13.46 -18.53
N LYS A 40 14.90 -14.77 -18.41
CA LYS A 40 14.15 -15.77 -19.19
C LYS A 40 13.65 -16.92 -18.30
N VAL A 41 13.51 -16.67 -17.01
CA VAL A 41 13.21 -17.71 -16.01
C VAL A 41 11.85 -18.35 -16.32
N PHE A 42 10.82 -17.54 -16.56
CA PHE A 42 9.48 -18.08 -16.84
C PHE A 42 9.39 -18.78 -18.18
N ALA A 43 10.04 -18.21 -19.21
CA ALA A 43 10.11 -18.84 -20.52
C ALA A 43 10.88 -20.18 -20.48
N GLN A 44 12.02 -20.25 -19.78
CA GLN A 44 12.84 -21.47 -19.67
C GLN A 44 12.15 -22.56 -18.85
N SER A 45 11.38 -22.17 -17.82
CA SER A 45 10.60 -23.09 -17.00
C SER A 45 9.23 -23.45 -17.59
N ASN A 46 8.90 -22.98 -18.80
CA ASN A 46 7.60 -23.18 -19.47
C ASN A 46 6.41 -22.86 -18.56
N VAL A 47 6.49 -21.74 -17.82
CA VAL A 47 5.44 -21.34 -16.89
C VAL A 47 4.14 -21.05 -17.63
N ARG A 48 3.05 -21.65 -17.16
CA ARG A 48 1.71 -21.40 -17.66
C ARG A 48 1.29 -19.94 -17.42
N THR A 49 0.86 -19.27 -18.49
CA THR A 49 0.44 -17.86 -18.49
C THR A 49 -0.67 -17.57 -17.50
N ASP A 50 -1.67 -18.44 -17.38
CA ASP A 50 -2.81 -18.26 -16.48
C ASP A 50 -2.39 -18.30 -15.01
N LEU A 51 -1.51 -19.25 -14.65
CA LEU A 51 -0.97 -19.35 -13.30
C LEU A 51 -0.10 -18.14 -12.95
N LEU A 52 0.76 -17.71 -13.87
CA LEU A 52 1.59 -16.52 -13.67
C LEU A 52 0.74 -15.26 -13.48
N LEU A 53 -0.28 -15.07 -14.33
CA LEU A 53 -1.18 -13.91 -14.22
C LEU A 53 -1.98 -13.92 -12.92
N ASN A 54 -2.47 -15.06 -12.46
CA ASN A 54 -3.17 -15.16 -11.18
C ASN A 54 -2.26 -14.82 -9.99
N ARG A 55 -0.93 -14.95 -10.15
CA ARG A 55 0.05 -14.56 -9.13
C ARG A 55 0.48 -13.10 -9.22
N LEU A 56 0.75 -12.61 -10.43
CA LEU A 56 1.23 -11.24 -10.68
C LEU A 56 0.10 -10.19 -10.76
N SER A 57 -1.16 -10.63 -10.82
CA SER A 57 -2.34 -9.76 -10.80
C SER A 57 -3.41 -10.24 -9.84
N PHE A 58 -4.47 -9.45 -9.66
CA PHE A 58 -5.66 -9.94 -8.95
C PHE A 58 -6.40 -11.04 -9.70
N GLY A 59 -6.02 -11.38 -10.93
CA GLY A 59 -6.59 -12.48 -11.71
C GLY A 59 -6.43 -12.27 -13.21
N ALA A 60 -6.22 -13.37 -13.92
CA ALA A 60 -6.18 -13.36 -15.38
C ALA A 60 -7.53 -12.92 -15.97
N ASN A 61 -7.48 -12.09 -17.01
CA ASN A 61 -8.62 -11.79 -17.88
C ASN A 61 -8.16 -11.91 -19.33
N TYR A 62 -9.04 -11.62 -20.30
CA TYR A 62 -8.69 -11.75 -21.70
C TYR A 62 -7.58 -10.78 -22.08
N SER A 63 -7.69 -9.51 -21.68
CA SER A 63 -6.72 -8.47 -22.00
C SER A 63 -5.30 -8.75 -21.45
N SER A 64 -5.18 -9.15 -20.18
CA SER A 64 -3.86 -9.46 -19.59
C SER A 64 -3.23 -10.72 -20.18
N TYR A 65 -4.05 -11.71 -20.56
CA TYR A 65 -3.57 -12.92 -21.25
C TYR A 65 -2.96 -12.58 -22.61
N GLN A 66 -3.65 -11.77 -23.42
CA GLN A 66 -3.13 -11.32 -24.71
C GLN A 66 -1.84 -10.50 -24.57
N GLN A 67 -1.74 -9.67 -23.53
CA GLN A 67 -0.53 -8.90 -23.26
C GLN A 67 0.67 -9.82 -23.00
N VAL A 68 0.52 -10.87 -22.19
CA VAL A 68 1.61 -11.83 -21.92
C VAL A 68 2.01 -12.58 -23.18
N LEU A 69 1.05 -13.00 -24.01
CA LEU A 69 1.36 -13.64 -25.30
C LEU A 69 2.15 -12.71 -26.24
N ALA A 70 1.83 -11.42 -26.24
CA ALA A 70 2.47 -10.44 -27.12
C ALA A 70 3.91 -10.11 -26.71
N VAL A 71 4.19 -9.97 -25.40
CA VAL A 71 5.50 -9.51 -24.91
C VAL A 71 6.37 -10.61 -24.31
N GLY A 72 5.79 -11.74 -23.93
CA GLY A 72 6.42 -12.83 -23.17
C GLY A 72 6.35 -12.62 -21.65
N PRO A 73 6.35 -13.71 -20.86
CA PRO A 73 6.09 -13.66 -19.42
C PRO A 73 7.15 -12.87 -18.63
N ASP A 74 8.44 -13.05 -18.94
CA ASP A 74 9.53 -12.34 -18.25
C ASP A 74 9.49 -10.83 -18.51
N ARG A 75 9.24 -10.41 -19.75
CA ARG A 75 9.07 -8.98 -20.09
C ARG A 75 7.80 -8.40 -19.49
N TYR A 76 6.73 -9.19 -19.39
CA TYR A 76 5.51 -8.76 -18.71
C TYR A 76 5.79 -8.46 -17.23
N LEU A 77 6.48 -9.34 -16.50
CA LEU A 77 6.91 -9.07 -15.12
C LEU A 77 7.78 -7.80 -15.04
N ASP A 78 8.72 -7.67 -15.97
CA ASP A 78 9.63 -6.54 -16.06
C ASP A 78 8.90 -5.19 -16.21
N GLN A 79 7.83 -5.16 -17.01
CA GLN A 79 6.93 -4.02 -17.14
C GLN A 79 6.15 -3.76 -15.84
N GLN A 80 5.64 -4.81 -15.19
CA GLN A 80 4.89 -4.69 -13.94
C GLN A 80 5.77 -4.15 -12.78
N LEU A 81 7.03 -4.57 -12.67
CA LEU A 81 7.97 -4.10 -11.64
C LEU A 81 8.39 -2.63 -11.85
N ARG A 82 8.47 -2.18 -13.10
CA ARG A 82 8.83 -0.79 -13.46
C ARG A 82 7.63 0.14 -13.58
N ALA A 83 6.41 -0.37 -13.40
CA ALA A 83 5.20 0.41 -13.48
C ALA A 83 5.19 1.54 -12.42
N ARG A 84 4.73 2.74 -12.82
CA ARG A 84 4.61 3.91 -11.93
C ARG A 84 3.23 4.56 -12.01
N HIS A 85 2.70 4.70 -13.23
CA HIS A 85 1.38 5.29 -13.49
C HIS A 85 0.51 4.30 -14.25
N SER A 86 -0.72 4.10 -13.77
CA SER A 86 -1.69 3.23 -14.44
C SER A 86 -2.50 4.05 -15.43
N ILE A 87 -2.83 3.46 -16.57
CA ILE A 87 -3.77 4.02 -17.53
C ILE A 87 -5.07 3.25 -17.34
N LEU A 88 -6.06 3.90 -16.73
CA LEU A 88 -7.40 3.34 -16.57
C LEU A 88 -8.24 3.61 -17.83
N PRO A 89 -9.26 2.77 -18.11
CA PRO A 89 -10.26 3.11 -19.12
C PRO A 89 -10.88 4.48 -18.83
N GLY A 90 -11.05 5.32 -19.87
CA GLY A 90 -11.50 6.70 -19.72
C GLY A 90 -12.75 6.89 -18.84
N PRO A 91 -13.83 6.09 -19.01
CA PRO A 91 -15.00 6.17 -18.14
C PRO A 91 -14.71 5.86 -16.66
N ILE A 92 -13.80 4.92 -16.38
CA ILE A 92 -13.41 4.56 -15.02
C ILE A 92 -12.56 5.67 -14.39
N GLN A 93 -11.62 6.24 -15.15
CA GLN A 93 -10.85 7.40 -14.70
C GLN A 93 -11.76 8.58 -14.38
N ALA A 94 -12.71 8.90 -15.26
CA ALA A 94 -13.68 9.98 -15.05
C ALA A 94 -14.54 9.73 -13.79
N GLN A 95 -14.92 8.48 -13.50
CA GLN A 95 -15.61 8.13 -12.27
C GLN A 95 -14.74 8.42 -11.03
N ILE A 96 -13.47 8.02 -11.03
CA ILE A 96 -12.54 8.29 -9.92
C ILE A 96 -12.31 9.80 -9.75
N ASP A 97 -12.10 10.51 -10.84
CA ASP A 97 -11.87 11.97 -10.83
C ASP A 97 -13.13 12.73 -10.38
N SER A 98 -14.31 12.12 -10.50
CA SER A 98 -15.57 12.71 -10.04
C SER A 98 -15.74 12.69 -8.51
N MET A 99 -15.01 11.81 -7.81
CA MET A 99 -15.12 11.63 -6.35
C MET A 99 -14.62 12.86 -5.59
N SER A 100 -15.23 13.13 -4.44
CA SER A 100 -14.83 14.28 -3.61
C SER A 100 -13.41 14.14 -3.10
N ILE A 101 -12.99 12.93 -2.71
CA ILE A 101 -11.61 12.63 -2.30
C ILE A 101 -10.56 12.86 -3.40
N SER A 102 -10.97 12.96 -4.66
CA SER A 102 -10.10 13.25 -5.81
C SER A 102 -10.12 14.73 -6.21
N LYS A 103 -11.24 15.43 -5.96
CA LYS A 103 -11.45 16.83 -6.32
C LYS A 103 -10.96 17.82 -5.28
N ILE A 104 -11.12 17.46 -4.01
CA ILE A 104 -10.86 18.35 -2.87
C ILE A 104 -9.51 17.95 -2.28
N PRO A 105 -8.54 18.89 -2.13
CA PRO A 105 -7.30 18.59 -1.41
C PRO A 105 -7.58 18.01 -0.03
N ALA A 106 -6.88 16.94 0.33
CA ALA A 106 -7.15 16.18 1.55
C ALA A 106 -7.17 17.04 2.83
N GLU A 107 -6.26 18.02 2.92
CA GLU A 107 -6.26 18.98 4.01
C GLU A 107 -7.57 19.76 4.11
N ALA A 108 -8.06 20.31 3.00
CA ALA A 108 -9.30 21.09 2.97
C ALA A 108 -10.50 20.22 3.36
N LEU A 109 -10.56 18.99 2.82
CA LEU A 109 -11.60 18.03 3.14
C LEU A 109 -11.64 17.69 4.64
N VAL A 110 -10.49 17.40 5.25
CA VAL A 110 -10.40 17.08 6.67
C VAL A 110 -10.78 18.28 7.54
N ARG A 111 -10.29 19.49 7.23
CA ARG A 111 -10.65 20.71 7.98
C ARG A 111 -12.15 21.02 7.88
N GLN A 112 -12.75 20.80 6.72
CA GLN A 112 -14.21 20.92 6.52
C GLN A 112 -14.97 19.92 7.40
N MET A 113 -14.55 18.65 7.41
CA MET A 113 -15.19 17.62 8.24
C MET A 113 -15.02 17.90 9.73
N GLU A 114 -13.86 18.41 10.15
CA GLU A 114 -13.62 18.81 11.53
C GLU A 114 -14.51 20.00 11.95
N ALA A 115 -14.70 20.99 11.09
CA ALA A 115 -15.63 22.09 11.36
C ALA A 115 -17.08 21.59 11.51
N GLN A 116 -17.53 20.68 10.63
CA GLN A 116 -18.86 20.05 10.74
C GLN A 116 -19.00 19.21 12.02
N ARG A 117 -17.95 18.47 12.41
CA ARG A 117 -17.93 17.71 13.66
C ARG A 117 -18.13 18.63 14.86
N VAL A 118 -17.33 19.68 14.98
CA VAL A 118 -17.40 20.66 16.08
C VAL A 118 -18.78 21.31 16.15
N GLU A 119 -19.36 21.70 15.01
CA GLU A 119 -20.70 22.29 14.98
C GLU A 119 -21.78 21.28 15.39
N SER A 120 -21.69 20.04 14.91
CA SER A 120 -22.62 18.97 15.33
C SER A 120 -22.55 18.65 16.82
N GLU A 121 -21.38 18.82 17.45
CA GLU A 121 -21.19 18.61 18.88
C GLU A 121 -21.75 19.76 19.71
N ARG A 122 -21.68 21.01 19.21
CA ARG A 122 -22.28 22.18 19.86
C ARG A 122 -23.81 22.10 19.93
N GLN A 123 -24.44 21.50 18.91
CA GLN A 123 -25.90 21.34 18.83
C GLN A 123 -26.40 19.97 19.33
N LYS A 124 -25.53 19.21 20.01
CA LYS A 124 -25.88 17.88 20.52
C LYS A 124 -26.99 17.99 21.57
N GLY A 125 -28.08 17.24 21.35
CA GLY A 125 -29.24 17.19 22.25
C GLY A 125 -30.37 18.17 21.88
N THR A 126 -30.11 19.12 20.97
CA THR A 126 -31.15 20.01 20.42
C THR A 126 -31.55 19.60 19.01
N ASP A 127 -30.59 19.23 18.15
CA ASP A 127 -30.85 18.76 16.79
C ASP A 127 -29.85 17.67 16.38
N ASP A 128 -30.38 16.50 16.03
CA ASP A 128 -29.58 15.34 15.62
C ASP A 128 -29.31 15.32 14.10
N THR A 129 -29.88 16.26 13.33
CA THR A 129 -29.72 16.35 11.87
C THR A 129 -28.27 16.59 11.46
N LEU A 130 -27.58 17.52 12.11
CA LEU A 130 -26.17 17.84 11.82
C LEU A 130 -25.24 16.64 12.09
N ARG A 131 -25.49 15.93 13.19
CA ARG A 131 -24.73 14.72 13.51
C ARG A 131 -24.96 13.62 12.47
N LYS A 132 -26.22 13.42 12.04
CA LYS A 132 -26.57 12.47 10.97
C LYS A 132 -25.92 12.85 9.64
N ALA A 133 -25.97 14.12 9.26
CA ALA A 133 -25.34 14.64 8.04
C ALA A 133 -23.81 14.43 8.05
N TYR A 134 -23.15 14.76 9.17
CA TYR A 134 -21.72 14.50 9.34
C TYR A 134 -21.40 13.00 9.21
N GLN A 135 -22.14 12.11 9.87
CA GLN A 135 -21.88 10.66 9.77
C GLN A 135 -22.15 10.11 8.37
N GLN A 136 -23.19 10.60 7.68
CA GLN A 136 -23.46 10.25 6.29
C GLN A 136 -22.29 10.65 5.38
N GLU A 137 -21.76 11.85 5.56
CA GLU A 137 -20.64 12.35 4.78
C GLU A 137 -19.35 11.56 5.05
N MET A 138 -19.02 11.29 6.32
CA MET A 138 -17.87 10.46 6.67
C MET A 138 -17.99 9.03 6.09
N ASN A 139 -19.19 8.45 6.06
CA ASN A 139 -19.43 7.15 5.44
C ASN A 139 -19.30 7.21 3.91
N ARG A 140 -19.74 8.31 3.29
CA ARG A 140 -19.57 8.55 1.86
C ARG A 140 -18.10 8.64 1.47
N LEU A 141 -17.27 9.36 2.23
CA LEU A 141 -15.82 9.46 2.00
C LEU A 141 -15.10 8.10 2.13
N ALA A 142 -15.44 7.31 3.16
CA ALA A 142 -14.91 5.95 3.28
C ALA A 142 -15.33 5.06 2.10
N ARG A 143 -16.58 5.18 1.64
CA ARG A 143 -17.07 4.45 0.45
C ARG A 143 -16.33 4.89 -0.81
N GLU A 144 -16.15 6.19 -1.05
CA GLU A 144 -15.38 6.68 -2.21
C GLU A 144 -13.95 6.12 -2.20
N ALA A 145 -13.28 6.12 -1.05
CA ALA A 145 -11.93 5.56 -0.94
C ALA A 145 -11.94 4.07 -1.35
N ALA A 146 -12.83 3.27 -0.77
CA ALA A 146 -12.95 1.84 -1.09
C ALA A 146 -13.34 1.59 -2.56
N SER A 147 -14.23 2.42 -3.12
CA SER A 147 -14.62 2.39 -4.52
C SER A 147 -13.43 2.64 -5.44
N ARG A 148 -12.60 3.65 -5.13
CA ARG A 148 -11.41 3.97 -5.92
C ARG A 148 -10.40 2.83 -5.89
N SER A 149 -10.11 2.24 -4.72
CA SER A 149 -9.20 1.10 -4.60
C SER A 149 -9.72 -0.11 -5.38
N LEU A 150 -11.02 -0.41 -5.29
CA LEU A 150 -11.64 -1.51 -6.02
C LEU A 150 -11.58 -1.31 -7.53
N LEU A 151 -11.94 -0.13 -8.03
CA LEU A 151 -11.90 0.18 -9.46
C LEU A 151 -10.48 0.05 -10.01
N ARG A 152 -9.47 0.51 -9.27
CA ARG A 152 -8.06 0.30 -9.67
C ARG A 152 -7.67 -1.17 -9.67
N ALA A 153 -8.03 -1.93 -8.62
CA ALA A 153 -7.77 -3.37 -8.57
C ALA A 153 -8.38 -4.12 -9.77
N VAL A 154 -9.59 -3.73 -10.20
CA VAL A 154 -10.27 -4.33 -11.34
C VAL A 154 -9.68 -3.87 -12.68
N TYR A 155 -9.41 -2.58 -12.88
CA TYR A 155 -9.15 -2.01 -14.22
C TYR A 155 -7.71 -1.60 -14.52
N SER A 156 -6.86 -1.44 -13.50
CA SER A 156 -5.46 -1.03 -13.68
C SER A 156 -4.71 -2.05 -14.54
N THR A 157 -3.92 -1.60 -15.49
CA THR A 157 -2.98 -2.45 -16.23
C THR A 157 -1.72 -2.75 -15.42
N ASN A 158 -1.44 -1.96 -14.38
CA ASN A 158 -0.32 -2.14 -13.45
C ASN A 158 -0.76 -2.98 -12.24
N GLN A 159 -1.18 -4.22 -12.52
CA GLN A 159 -1.77 -5.08 -11.51
C GLN A 159 -0.84 -5.42 -10.35
N LEU A 160 0.48 -5.52 -10.57
CA LEU A 160 1.42 -5.71 -9.48
C LEU A 160 1.46 -4.50 -8.54
N GLN A 161 1.36 -3.28 -9.07
CA GLN A 161 1.28 -2.06 -8.25
C GLN A 161 0.04 -2.07 -7.36
N GLU A 162 -1.12 -2.50 -7.87
CA GLU A 162 -2.35 -2.55 -7.07
C GLU A 162 -2.29 -3.66 -6.01
N GLN A 163 -1.72 -4.83 -6.32
CA GLN A 163 -1.47 -5.87 -5.30
C GLN A 163 -0.51 -5.37 -4.21
N MET A 164 0.55 -4.67 -4.59
CA MET A 164 1.49 -4.10 -3.63
C MET A 164 0.87 -2.97 -2.81
N THR A 165 0.02 -2.14 -3.42
CA THR A 165 -0.75 -1.11 -2.71
C THR A 165 -1.65 -1.74 -1.65
N TRP A 166 -2.35 -2.83 -2.00
CA TRP A 166 -3.13 -3.62 -1.04
C TRP A 166 -2.24 -4.22 0.06
N PHE A 167 -1.13 -4.86 -0.30
CA PHE A 167 -0.18 -5.45 0.65
C PHE A 167 0.31 -4.42 1.66
N TRP A 168 0.70 -3.22 1.21
CA TRP A 168 1.18 -2.16 2.08
C TRP A 168 0.08 -1.49 2.89
N MET A 169 -1.13 -1.32 2.33
CA MET A 169 -2.30 -0.89 3.11
C MET A 169 -2.66 -1.89 4.21
N ASN A 170 -2.37 -3.18 4.00
CA ASN A 170 -2.55 -4.22 5.01
C ASN A 170 -1.39 -4.26 6.03
N HIS A 171 -0.17 -3.95 5.60
CA HIS A 171 1.02 -3.91 6.46
C HIS A 171 1.03 -2.67 7.37
N PHE A 172 0.69 -1.50 6.83
CA PHE A 172 0.53 -0.24 7.54
C PHE A 172 -0.96 0.03 7.79
N SER A 173 -1.63 -0.95 8.41
CA SER A 173 -3.09 -0.97 8.53
C SER A 173 -3.61 0.21 9.35
N ILE A 174 -4.66 0.87 8.83
CA ILE A 174 -5.44 1.86 9.55
C ILE A 174 -6.93 1.49 9.52
N PHE A 175 -7.63 1.75 10.62
CA PHE A 175 -9.06 1.44 10.74
C PHE A 175 -9.93 2.65 10.42
N SER A 176 -10.79 2.53 9.41
CA SER A 176 -11.76 3.58 9.05
C SER A 176 -12.74 3.94 10.17
N GLY A 177 -12.98 3.04 11.14
CA GLY A 177 -13.86 3.32 12.27
C GLY A 177 -13.22 4.10 13.42
N LYS A 178 -11.90 4.34 13.41
CA LYS A 178 -11.23 5.12 14.46
C LYS A 178 -11.27 6.62 14.14
N HIS A 179 -11.71 7.41 15.11
CA HIS A 179 -11.80 8.87 15.03
C HIS A 179 -12.53 9.34 13.74
N ASN A 180 -11.94 10.29 13.01
CA ASN A 180 -12.40 10.81 11.72
C ASN A 180 -11.51 10.32 10.56
N ILE A 181 -10.85 9.17 10.69
CA ILE A 181 -9.94 8.61 9.67
C ILE A 181 -10.61 8.43 8.30
N ARG A 182 -11.94 8.27 8.25
CA ARG A 182 -12.70 8.17 6.99
C ARG A 182 -12.46 9.35 6.04
N ALA A 183 -12.10 10.53 6.54
CA ALA A 183 -11.76 11.70 5.72
C ALA A 183 -10.29 11.72 5.25
N MET A 184 -9.42 10.89 5.83
CA MET A 184 -7.98 10.84 5.54
C MET A 184 -7.57 9.58 4.79
N ILE A 185 -8.38 8.52 4.81
CA ILE A 185 -7.97 7.20 4.31
C ILE A 185 -7.73 7.17 2.80
N GLY A 186 -8.51 7.94 2.04
CA GLY A 186 -8.25 8.13 0.61
C GLY A 186 -6.89 8.79 0.38
N ASP A 187 -6.55 9.80 1.16
CA ASP A 187 -5.24 10.48 1.04
C ASP A 187 -4.08 9.57 1.49
N PHE A 188 -4.29 8.73 2.51
CA PHE A 188 -3.28 7.78 2.96
C PHE A 188 -2.90 6.78 1.86
N GLU A 189 -3.89 6.23 1.16
CA GLU A 189 -3.61 5.39 -0.01
C GLU A 189 -2.93 6.20 -1.13
N GLU A 190 -3.45 7.40 -1.45
CA GLU A 190 -3.03 8.16 -2.63
C GLU A 190 -1.64 8.80 -2.51
N SER A 191 -1.28 9.28 -1.32
CA SER A 191 -0.07 10.07 -1.10
C SER A 191 1.03 9.28 -0.38
N ALA A 192 0.67 8.40 0.56
CA ALA A 192 1.65 7.67 1.36
C ALA A 192 1.96 6.28 0.81
N ILE A 193 0.95 5.50 0.42
CA ILE A 193 1.16 4.09 0.05
C ILE A 193 1.38 3.89 -1.45
N ARG A 194 0.39 4.23 -2.28
CA ARG A 194 0.35 3.86 -3.70
C ARG A 194 1.56 4.38 -4.52
N PRO A 195 2.05 5.62 -4.32
CA PRO A 195 3.24 6.11 -5.03
C PRO A 195 4.51 5.34 -4.70
N HIS A 196 4.61 4.79 -3.49
CA HIS A 196 5.79 4.07 -2.98
C HIS A 196 5.65 2.54 -3.05
N ALA A 197 4.51 2.02 -3.51
CA ALA A 197 4.22 0.59 -3.48
C ALA A 197 5.24 -0.29 -4.23
N LEU A 198 5.85 0.25 -5.29
CA LEU A 198 6.96 -0.33 -6.07
C LEU A 198 8.18 0.61 -6.08
N GLY A 199 8.38 1.36 -4.99
CA GLY A 199 9.50 2.27 -4.79
C GLY A 199 10.52 1.71 -3.79
N ASN A 200 11.01 2.60 -2.92
CA ASN A 200 11.94 2.26 -1.86
C ASN A 200 11.22 2.14 -0.51
N PHE A 201 11.56 1.13 0.29
CA PHE A 201 10.92 0.88 1.59
C PHE A 201 11.14 2.01 2.60
N ARG A 202 12.31 2.65 2.61
CA ARG A 202 12.59 3.80 3.47
C ARG A 202 11.62 4.95 3.19
N ASP A 203 11.38 5.26 1.93
CA ASP A 203 10.50 6.35 1.53
C ASP A 203 9.03 6.01 1.82
N LEU A 204 8.63 4.75 1.61
CA LEU A 204 7.33 4.24 2.03
C LEU A 204 7.14 4.37 3.56
N LEU A 205 8.11 3.89 4.35
CA LEU A 205 8.08 3.99 5.82
C LEU A 205 8.02 5.45 6.27
N ARG A 206 8.82 6.32 5.65
CA ARG A 206 8.80 7.76 5.94
C ARG A 206 7.43 8.38 5.65
N ALA A 207 6.85 8.04 4.51
CA ALA A 207 5.55 8.56 4.10
C ALA A 207 4.46 8.14 5.10
N THR A 208 4.48 6.91 5.60
CA THR A 208 3.51 6.45 6.62
C THR A 208 3.79 7.06 7.99
N VAL A 209 5.07 7.21 8.39
CA VAL A 209 5.46 7.80 9.68
C VAL A 209 4.87 9.19 9.89
N TYR A 210 4.94 10.03 8.86
CA TYR A 210 4.44 11.41 8.92
C TYR A 210 2.98 11.57 8.48
N HIS A 211 2.32 10.52 7.99
CA HIS A 211 0.97 10.69 7.47
C HIS A 211 -0.04 10.96 8.60
N PRO A 212 -0.89 12.00 8.50
CA PRO A 212 -1.88 12.34 9.52
C PRO A 212 -2.79 11.18 9.94
N ALA A 213 -3.22 10.36 8.97
CA ALA A 213 -4.05 9.19 9.25
C ALA A 213 -3.38 8.20 10.20
N MET A 214 -2.09 7.91 10.01
CA MET A 214 -1.35 6.95 10.85
C MET A 214 -1.05 7.53 12.23
N LEU A 215 -0.59 8.79 12.28
CA LEU A 215 -0.35 9.51 13.55
C LEU A 215 -1.60 9.54 14.43
N ARG A 216 -2.76 9.71 13.82
CA ARG A 216 -4.06 9.72 14.51
C ARG A 216 -4.58 8.33 14.80
N TYR A 217 -4.38 7.36 13.91
CA TYR A 217 -4.75 5.97 14.16
C TYR A 217 -3.99 5.35 15.34
N LEU A 218 -2.75 5.76 15.57
CA LEU A 218 -1.93 5.25 16.67
C LEU A 218 -1.77 6.25 17.83
N ASP A 219 -2.61 7.30 17.85
CA ASP A 219 -2.73 8.29 18.91
C ASP A 219 -1.41 9.05 19.24
N ASN A 220 -0.48 9.13 18.27
CA ASN A 220 0.76 9.88 18.44
C ASN A 220 0.52 11.40 18.47
N GLU A 221 -0.61 11.87 17.95
CA GLU A 221 -1.04 13.28 18.09
C GLU A 221 -1.13 13.76 19.55
N TYR A 222 -1.26 12.83 20.51
CA TYR A 222 -1.26 13.11 21.95
C TYR A 222 0.09 12.88 22.63
N ASN A 223 1.11 12.39 21.91
CA ASN A 223 2.43 12.11 22.44
C ASN A 223 3.21 13.41 22.71
N ALA A 224 3.74 13.58 23.92
CA ALA A 224 4.50 14.75 24.35
C ALA A 224 5.48 14.40 25.47
N VAL A 225 6.55 15.20 25.65
CA VAL A 225 7.64 15.00 26.65
C VAL A 225 7.15 14.73 28.09
N ASN A 226 5.99 15.25 28.49
CA ASN A 226 5.41 15.03 29.82
C ASN A 226 4.19 14.09 29.82
N LYS A 227 3.86 13.50 28.66
CA LYS A 227 2.74 12.60 28.45
C LYS A 227 3.08 11.65 27.30
N ILE A 228 4.03 10.76 27.56
CA ILE A 228 4.54 9.81 26.57
C ILE A 228 3.43 8.82 26.19
N ASN A 229 3.25 8.60 24.89
CA ASN A 229 2.41 7.54 24.35
C ASN A 229 3.29 6.57 23.55
N GLU A 230 3.47 5.35 24.06
CA GLU A 230 4.32 4.34 23.44
C GLU A 230 3.66 3.61 22.26
N ASN A 231 2.35 3.76 22.06
CA ASN A 231 1.59 2.93 21.11
C ASN A 231 2.20 2.97 19.70
N TYR A 232 2.42 4.16 19.13
CA TYR A 232 2.99 4.24 17.79
C TYR A 232 4.44 3.72 17.73
N ALA A 233 5.25 4.01 18.75
CA ALA A 233 6.62 3.52 18.81
C ALA A 233 6.67 1.98 18.84
N ARG A 234 5.77 1.34 19.58
CA ARG A 234 5.63 -0.12 19.63
C ARG A 234 5.26 -0.67 18.27
N GLU A 235 4.20 -0.17 17.64
CA GLU A 235 3.78 -0.66 16.32
C GLU A 235 4.85 -0.41 15.25
N LEU A 236 5.57 0.71 15.32
CA LEU A 236 6.64 1.04 14.39
C LEU A 236 7.78 0.01 14.46
N LEU A 237 8.19 -0.43 15.66
CA LEU A 237 9.20 -1.47 15.83
C LEU A 237 8.64 -2.86 15.53
N GLU A 238 7.45 -3.17 16.05
CA GLU A 238 6.90 -4.52 16.08
C GLU A 238 6.23 -4.94 14.77
N LEU A 239 5.34 -4.09 14.24
CA LEU A 239 4.46 -4.47 13.12
C LEU A 239 4.90 -3.89 11.79
N HIS A 240 5.58 -2.74 11.81
CA HIS A 240 5.97 -2.02 10.61
C HIS A 240 7.42 -2.25 10.19
N THR A 241 8.31 -2.67 11.10
CA THR A 241 9.75 -2.81 10.79
C THR A 241 10.37 -4.11 11.27
N LEU A 242 10.82 -4.21 12.52
CA LEU A 242 11.71 -5.28 12.97
C LEU A 242 11.00 -6.62 13.18
N GLY A 243 9.67 -6.62 13.31
CA GLY A 243 8.90 -7.79 13.72
C GLY A 243 8.96 -7.99 15.24
N VAL A 244 8.00 -8.73 15.80
CA VAL A 244 7.92 -9.04 17.26
C VAL A 244 9.21 -9.63 17.85
N ASN A 245 9.98 -10.38 17.05
CA ASN A 245 11.25 -10.99 17.45
C ASN A 245 12.46 -10.23 16.88
N GLY A 246 12.30 -8.93 16.63
CA GLY A 246 13.28 -8.08 15.95
C GLY A 246 14.49 -7.66 16.78
N GLY A 247 14.57 -8.09 18.04
CA GLY A 247 15.70 -7.83 18.94
C GLY A 247 15.67 -6.48 19.67
N TYR A 248 14.56 -5.74 19.58
CA TYR A 248 14.36 -4.52 20.38
C TYR A 248 13.87 -4.86 21.79
N THR A 249 14.09 -3.94 22.71
CA THR A 249 13.66 -4.03 24.11
C THR A 249 12.52 -3.06 24.40
N GLN A 250 11.86 -3.22 25.55
CA GLN A 250 10.89 -2.24 26.04
C GLN A 250 11.51 -0.84 26.21
N LYS A 251 12.81 -0.76 26.49
CA LYS A 251 13.51 0.53 26.56
C LYS A 251 13.60 1.19 25.18
N ASP A 252 13.83 0.43 24.12
CA ASP A 252 13.84 0.97 22.75
C ASP A 252 12.48 1.53 22.35
N VAL A 253 11.38 0.89 22.78
CA VAL A 253 10.01 1.40 22.59
C VAL A 253 9.86 2.76 23.29
N GLN A 254 10.32 2.88 24.54
CA GLN A 254 10.27 4.13 25.30
C GLN A 254 11.09 5.24 24.66
N GLU A 255 12.31 4.94 24.24
CA GLU A 255 13.21 5.90 23.61
C GLU A 255 12.70 6.35 22.23
N LEU A 256 12.11 5.44 21.45
CA LEU A 256 11.42 5.81 20.21
C LEU A 256 10.16 6.63 20.47
N ALA A 257 9.40 6.33 21.53
CA ALA A 257 8.25 7.14 21.91
C ALA A 257 8.69 8.58 22.26
N ARG A 258 9.85 8.75 22.90
CA ARG A 258 10.47 10.06 23.13
C ARG A 258 10.86 10.75 21.82
N VAL A 259 11.44 10.05 20.84
CA VAL A 259 11.73 10.61 19.49
C VAL A 259 10.46 11.16 18.84
N LEU A 260 9.33 10.44 18.96
CA LEU A 260 8.07 10.80 18.31
C LEU A 260 7.26 11.87 19.07
N THR A 261 7.74 12.37 20.20
CA THR A 261 7.05 13.43 20.96
C THR A 261 6.93 14.71 20.14
N GLY A 262 5.76 15.37 20.20
CA GLY A 262 5.50 16.59 19.45
C GLY A 262 5.23 16.40 17.95
N VAL A 263 5.41 15.19 17.40
CA VAL A 263 4.99 14.80 16.04
C VAL A 263 3.49 14.50 16.06
N GLY A 264 2.67 15.28 15.37
CA GLY A 264 1.22 15.17 15.47
C GLY A 264 0.45 15.75 14.29
N VAL A 265 -0.83 16.02 14.55
CA VAL A 265 -1.79 16.45 13.54
C VAL A 265 -2.51 17.72 14.00
N ASN A 266 -2.66 18.69 13.11
CA ASN A 266 -3.49 19.87 13.31
C ASN A 266 -4.60 19.92 12.25
N MET A 267 -5.85 19.70 12.69
CA MET A 267 -7.04 19.71 11.83
C MET A 267 -7.94 20.94 12.05
N GLN A 268 -7.48 21.95 12.81
CA GLN A 268 -8.29 23.13 13.09
C GLN A 268 -8.71 23.81 11.78
N ALA A 269 -9.97 24.26 11.67
CA ALA A 269 -10.44 24.94 10.47
C ALA A 269 -9.60 26.18 10.13
N HIS A 270 -9.19 26.92 11.17
CA HIS A 270 -8.31 28.09 11.07
C HIS A 270 -7.10 27.85 11.98
N PRO A 271 -6.02 27.22 11.47
CA PRO A 271 -4.88 26.86 12.30
C PRO A 271 -4.03 28.10 12.59
N GLU A 272 -3.99 28.51 13.86
CA GLU A 272 -3.11 29.60 14.29
C GLU A 272 -1.66 29.13 14.37
N VAL A 273 -0.70 30.03 14.13
CA VAL A 273 0.70 29.75 14.44
C VAL A 273 0.89 29.92 15.95
N PRO A 274 1.38 28.90 16.67
CA PRO A 274 1.57 29.01 18.10
C PRO A 274 2.56 30.13 18.45
N LYS A 275 2.30 30.85 19.55
CA LYS A 275 3.21 31.85 20.08
C LYS A 275 4.41 31.16 20.73
N LEU A 276 5.52 31.06 19.98
CA LEU A 276 6.75 30.38 20.40
C LEU A 276 7.88 31.40 20.65
N ARG A 277 8.82 31.04 21.52
CA ARG A 277 10.10 31.76 21.63
C ARG A 277 10.87 31.65 20.31
N PRO A 278 11.71 32.64 19.93
CA PRO A 278 12.39 32.66 18.63
C PRO A 278 13.11 31.36 18.25
N GLU A 279 13.83 30.75 19.21
CA GLU A 279 14.55 29.49 18.96
C GLU A 279 13.62 28.29 18.72
N ALA A 280 12.51 28.21 19.45
CA ALA A 280 11.51 27.16 19.24
C ALA A 280 10.74 27.39 17.92
N ALA A 281 10.50 28.65 17.54
CA ALA A 281 9.80 28.97 16.29
C ALA A 281 10.55 28.44 15.04
N LYS A 282 11.89 28.41 15.07
CA LYS A 282 12.72 27.84 13.98
C LYS A 282 12.53 26.33 13.79
N LEU A 283 12.13 25.62 14.85
CA LEU A 283 11.94 24.16 14.83
C LEU A 283 10.49 23.76 14.55
N PHE A 284 9.54 24.70 14.60
CA PHE A 284 8.14 24.41 14.31
C PHE A 284 7.96 24.08 12.82
N VAL A 285 7.28 22.97 12.54
CA VAL A 285 6.98 22.55 11.17
C VAL A 285 5.49 22.27 11.05
N ARG A 286 4.84 22.87 10.05
CA ARG A 286 3.48 22.52 9.64
C ARG A 286 3.45 22.28 8.14
N LYS A 287 3.00 21.10 7.71
CA LYS A 287 2.83 20.72 6.30
C LYS A 287 1.45 20.12 6.11
N GLY A 288 0.53 20.95 5.63
CA GLY A 288 -0.89 20.64 5.62
C GLY A 288 -1.40 20.29 7.02
N LEU A 289 -1.92 19.06 7.19
CA LEU A 289 -2.41 18.57 8.49
C LEU A 289 -1.28 18.10 9.42
N PHE A 290 -0.10 17.77 8.90
CA PHE A 290 1.04 17.35 9.72
C PHE A 290 1.60 18.54 10.50
N GLU A 291 1.92 18.33 11.78
CA GLU A 291 2.56 19.33 12.64
C GLU A 291 3.63 18.71 13.53
N PHE A 292 4.80 19.33 13.61
CA PHE A 292 5.76 19.11 14.68
C PHE A 292 5.79 20.33 15.61
N HIS A 293 5.45 20.11 16.88
CA HIS A 293 5.39 21.15 17.89
C HIS A 293 6.56 21.04 18.89
N PRO A 294 7.59 21.90 18.81
CA PRO A 294 8.83 21.72 19.57
C PRO A 294 8.66 21.81 21.09
N GLN A 295 7.74 22.62 21.62
CA GLN A 295 7.48 22.64 23.07
C GLN A 295 6.90 21.34 23.63
N ARG A 296 6.42 20.45 22.76
CA ARG A 296 5.91 19.13 23.14
C ARG A 296 6.97 18.05 22.98
N HIS A 297 8.12 18.37 22.40
CA HIS A 297 9.17 17.41 22.09
C HIS A 297 10.17 17.27 23.25
N ASP A 298 10.64 16.05 23.46
CA ASP A 298 11.71 15.72 24.39
C ASP A 298 13.06 15.90 23.69
N PHE A 299 13.82 16.94 24.05
CA PHE A 299 15.15 17.20 23.46
C PHE A 299 16.30 16.48 24.18
N GLY A 300 16.02 15.58 25.12
CA GLY A 300 17.06 14.74 25.71
C GLY A 300 17.64 13.78 24.68
N ASP A 301 18.91 13.42 24.85
CA ASP A 301 19.51 12.35 24.07
C ASP A 301 18.80 11.02 24.35
N LYS A 302 18.73 10.17 23.32
CA LYS A 302 18.01 8.91 23.33
C LYS A 302 18.93 7.81 22.83
N VAL A 303 18.76 6.58 23.33
CA VAL A 303 19.54 5.42 22.88
C VAL A 303 18.58 4.37 22.37
N ILE A 304 18.61 4.10 21.07
CA ILE A 304 17.72 3.17 20.39
C ILE A 304 18.59 2.13 19.69
N LEU A 305 18.37 0.84 19.99
CA LEU A 305 19.13 -0.29 19.43
C LEU A 305 20.65 -0.12 19.60
N GLY A 306 21.08 0.49 20.71
CA GLY A 306 22.48 0.79 21.01
C GLY A 306 23.05 2.03 20.30
N HIS A 307 22.26 2.73 19.46
CA HIS A 307 22.66 3.95 18.78
C HIS A 307 22.17 5.20 19.53
N THR A 308 23.05 6.20 19.70
CA THR A 308 22.68 7.47 20.33
C THR A 308 22.09 8.45 19.31
N ILE A 309 20.83 8.83 19.52
CA ILE A 309 20.14 9.89 18.79
C ILE A 309 20.24 11.18 19.60
N ARG A 310 20.93 12.20 19.07
CA ARG A 310 21.06 13.49 19.77
C ARG A 310 19.80 14.32 19.63
N GLY A 311 19.39 14.97 20.72
CA GLY A 311 18.24 15.87 20.79
C GLY A 311 18.33 17.05 19.83
N ARG A 312 17.62 17.00 18.70
CA ARG A 312 17.59 18.02 17.64
C ARG A 312 16.17 18.27 17.08
N GLY A 313 15.13 17.66 17.65
CA GLY A 313 13.76 17.82 17.20
C GLY A 313 13.38 16.89 16.05
N LEU A 314 12.58 17.36 15.10
CA LEU A 314 11.98 16.53 14.05
C LEU A 314 12.97 15.67 13.26
N SER A 315 14.20 16.15 13.03
CA SER A 315 15.23 15.39 12.29
C SER A 315 15.60 14.04 12.93
N GLU A 316 15.36 13.88 14.24
CA GLU A 316 15.56 12.61 14.93
C GLU A 316 14.67 11.50 14.38
N THR A 317 13.44 11.85 13.96
CA THR A 317 12.50 10.89 13.38
C THR A 317 13.03 10.35 12.05
N ASP A 318 13.60 11.21 11.20
CA ASP A 318 14.24 10.79 9.95
C ASP A 318 15.48 9.91 10.20
N GLU A 319 16.29 10.22 11.22
CA GLU A 319 17.46 9.41 11.63
C GLU A 319 17.04 8.00 12.08
N VAL A 320 15.95 7.88 12.84
CA VAL A 320 15.43 6.56 13.24
C VAL A 320 14.80 5.81 12.06
N ILE A 321 14.08 6.48 11.17
CA ILE A 321 13.55 5.86 9.94
C ILE A 321 14.71 5.28 9.10
N ASP A 322 15.82 6.01 8.98
CA ASP A 322 17.01 5.57 8.27
C ASP A 322 17.64 4.32 8.88
N MET A 323 17.69 4.27 10.21
CA MET A 323 18.19 3.12 10.96
C MET A 323 17.28 1.91 10.82
N LEU A 324 15.98 2.07 11.04
CA LEU A 324 15.02 0.96 11.02
C LEU A 324 14.86 0.38 9.61
N SER A 325 14.80 1.22 8.58
CA SER A 325 14.65 0.77 7.19
C SER A 325 15.83 -0.06 6.69
N ARG A 326 17.03 0.12 7.27
CA ARG A 326 18.25 -0.62 6.91
C ARG A 326 18.60 -1.74 7.88
N HIS A 327 17.79 -1.94 8.91
CA HIS A 327 18.07 -2.95 9.91
C HIS A 327 17.90 -4.37 9.33
N PRO A 328 18.81 -5.33 9.60
CA PRO A 328 18.69 -6.69 9.09
C PRO A 328 17.40 -7.40 9.49
N ALA A 329 16.87 -7.13 10.70
CA ALA A 329 15.57 -7.67 11.11
C ALA A 329 14.41 -7.13 10.26
N THR A 330 14.45 -5.86 9.85
CA THR A 330 13.46 -5.27 8.94
C THR A 330 13.51 -5.92 7.56
N ALA A 331 14.71 -6.08 7.00
CA ALA A 331 14.90 -6.75 5.72
C ALA A 331 14.33 -8.18 5.75
N ARG A 332 14.58 -8.92 6.84
CA ARG A 332 14.05 -10.26 7.07
C ARG A 332 12.54 -10.27 7.24
N PHE A 333 12.00 -9.38 8.06
CA PHE A 333 10.57 -9.30 8.34
C PHE A 333 9.75 -8.97 7.09
N VAL A 334 10.15 -7.91 6.37
CA VAL A 334 9.48 -7.50 5.12
C VAL A 334 9.60 -8.60 4.05
N SER A 335 10.80 -9.19 3.87
CA SER A 335 10.99 -10.29 2.91
C SER A 335 10.13 -11.50 3.25
N THR A 336 10.00 -11.85 4.54
CA THR A 336 9.15 -12.95 5.00
C THR A 336 7.68 -12.67 4.65
N LYS A 337 7.16 -11.47 4.94
CA LYS A 337 5.76 -11.11 4.62
C LYS A 337 5.51 -11.10 3.11
N LEU A 338 6.44 -10.61 2.30
CA LEU A 338 6.33 -10.64 0.83
C LEU A 338 6.32 -12.07 0.29
N ALA A 339 7.23 -12.92 0.77
CA ALA A 339 7.26 -14.34 0.39
C ALA A 339 5.98 -15.06 0.84
N GLN A 340 5.44 -14.72 2.02
CA GLN A 340 4.15 -15.25 2.47
C GLN A 340 2.98 -14.84 1.57
N PHE A 341 3.04 -13.61 1.06
CA PHE A 341 2.01 -13.08 0.18
C PHE A 341 2.07 -13.63 -1.25
N PHE A 342 3.26 -13.93 -1.79
CA PHE A 342 3.45 -14.33 -3.19
C PHE A 342 3.93 -15.76 -3.43
N VAL A 343 4.35 -16.49 -2.40
CA VAL A 343 4.86 -17.86 -2.55
C VAL A 343 3.97 -18.84 -1.78
N SER A 344 4.05 -18.88 -0.47
CA SER A 344 3.32 -19.85 0.36
C SER A 344 3.19 -19.36 1.80
N ALA A 345 2.31 -19.97 2.61
CA ALA A 345 2.19 -19.61 4.02
C ALA A 345 3.49 -19.83 4.83
N GLN A 346 4.36 -20.75 4.38
CA GLN A 346 5.63 -21.11 5.01
C GLN A 346 6.74 -21.12 3.96
N PRO A 347 7.23 -19.95 3.53
CA PRO A 347 8.30 -19.87 2.54
C PRO A 347 9.62 -20.40 3.12
N GLY A 348 10.46 -20.96 2.26
CA GLY A 348 11.74 -21.54 2.64
C GLY A 348 12.73 -20.50 3.19
N GLU A 349 13.51 -20.90 4.19
CA GLU A 349 14.52 -20.03 4.81
C GLU A 349 15.57 -19.52 3.82
N ALA A 350 15.95 -20.35 2.84
CA ALA A 350 16.87 -19.96 1.78
C ALA A 350 16.32 -18.80 0.91
N LEU A 351 15.02 -18.84 0.58
CA LEU A 351 14.36 -17.76 -0.16
C LEU A 351 14.33 -16.48 0.67
N ILE A 352 13.90 -16.57 1.94
CA ILE A 352 13.86 -15.42 2.87
C ILE A 352 15.25 -14.79 3.00
N SER A 353 16.29 -15.59 3.22
CA SER A 353 17.67 -15.12 3.34
C SER A 353 18.17 -14.42 2.07
N THR A 354 17.84 -14.98 0.90
CA THR A 354 18.21 -14.40 -0.41
C THR A 354 17.51 -13.06 -0.65
N MET A 355 16.21 -12.99 -0.36
CA MET A 355 15.41 -11.76 -0.44
C MET A 355 15.91 -10.70 0.54
N SER A 356 16.19 -11.07 1.79
CA SER A 356 16.69 -10.15 2.83
C SER A 356 18.04 -9.54 2.42
N SER A 357 18.92 -10.35 1.84
CA SER A 357 20.19 -9.89 1.32
C SER A 357 20.00 -8.96 0.10
N ALA A 358 19.04 -9.27 -0.78
CA ALA A 358 18.70 -8.41 -1.92
C ALA A 358 18.13 -7.06 -1.46
N PHE A 359 17.25 -7.06 -0.46
CA PHE A 359 16.70 -5.87 0.17
C PHE A 359 17.82 -4.97 0.72
N LEU A 360 18.73 -5.52 1.54
CA LEU A 360 19.83 -4.74 2.12
C LEU A 360 20.80 -4.21 1.06
N ARG A 361 21.16 -5.03 0.06
CA ARG A 361 22.09 -4.63 -1.01
C ARG A 361 21.52 -3.51 -1.91
N SER A 362 20.21 -3.48 -2.07
CA SER A 362 19.51 -2.48 -2.90
C SER A 362 18.98 -1.29 -2.09
N ASP A 363 19.40 -1.16 -0.83
CA ASP A 363 18.93 -0.14 0.10
C ASP A 363 17.39 -0.09 0.26
N GLY A 364 16.74 -1.25 0.21
CA GLY A 364 15.28 -1.38 0.34
C GLY A 364 14.49 -1.15 -0.96
N ASP A 365 15.10 -1.33 -2.14
CA ASP A 365 14.36 -1.31 -3.41
C ASP A 365 13.38 -2.49 -3.48
N ILE A 366 12.09 -2.16 -3.47
CA ILE A 366 11.01 -3.15 -3.44
C ILE A 366 10.98 -3.97 -4.76
N PRO A 367 11.05 -3.36 -5.96
CA PRO A 367 11.13 -4.12 -7.21
C PRO A 367 12.29 -5.11 -7.27
N TYR A 368 13.48 -4.74 -6.78
CA TYR A 368 14.66 -5.60 -6.77
C TYR A 368 14.45 -6.83 -5.84
N THR A 369 13.87 -6.58 -4.67
CA THR A 369 13.51 -7.64 -3.70
C THR A 369 12.45 -8.58 -4.28
N LEU A 370 11.40 -8.03 -4.90
CA LEU A 370 10.35 -8.80 -5.56
C LEU A 370 10.89 -9.63 -6.73
N ARG A 371 11.78 -9.05 -7.55
CA ARG A 371 12.39 -9.78 -8.68
C ARG A 371 13.19 -10.99 -8.21
N THR A 372 13.94 -10.83 -7.13
CA THR A 372 14.70 -11.93 -6.50
C THR A 372 13.79 -13.10 -6.11
N MET A 373 12.58 -12.80 -5.63
CA MET A 373 11.58 -13.82 -5.29
C MET A 373 10.93 -14.42 -6.53
N PHE A 374 10.51 -13.60 -7.49
CA PHE A 374 9.84 -14.05 -8.70
C PHE A 374 10.73 -14.93 -9.60
N ASP A 375 12.04 -14.68 -9.62
CA ASP A 375 13.02 -15.47 -10.36
C ASP A 375 13.40 -16.80 -9.64
N SER A 376 12.81 -17.08 -8.47
CA SER A 376 13.15 -18.29 -7.69
C SER A 376 12.37 -19.53 -8.10
N ASP A 377 13.01 -20.71 -8.02
CA ASP A 377 12.35 -22.01 -8.24
C ASP A 377 11.22 -22.27 -7.25
N GLU A 378 11.30 -21.70 -6.04
CA GLU A 378 10.25 -21.83 -5.05
C GLU A 378 8.98 -21.08 -5.47
N PHE A 379 9.12 -19.87 -6.02
CA PHE A 379 7.99 -19.13 -6.59
C PHE A 379 7.35 -19.91 -7.74
N ILE A 380 8.15 -20.40 -8.69
CA ILE A 380 7.64 -21.16 -9.85
C ILE A 380 6.85 -22.40 -9.39
N ARG A 381 7.37 -23.16 -8.42
CA ARG A 381 6.70 -24.34 -7.86
C ARG A 381 5.47 -24.00 -7.02
N SER A 382 5.30 -22.75 -6.59
CA SER A 382 4.17 -22.30 -5.78
C SER A 382 2.91 -21.95 -6.58
N LEU A 383 3.07 -21.72 -7.89
CA LEU A 383 2.00 -21.26 -8.77
C LEU A 383 0.77 -22.18 -8.73
N GLY A 384 -0.42 -21.59 -8.58
CA GLY A 384 -1.70 -22.31 -8.52
C GLY A 384 -2.00 -22.99 -7.18
N LYS A 385 -1.22 -22.76 -6.13
CA LYS A 385 -1.37 -23.43 -4.82
C LYS A 385 -1.85 -22.51 -3.70
N GLN A 386 -1.74 -21.19 -3.82
CA GLN A 386 -2.13 -20.34 -2.70
C GLN A 386 -3.64 -20.07 -2.74
N PHE A 387 -4.31 -20.32 -1.63
CA PHE A 387 -5.71 -19.97 -1.47
C PHE A 387 -5.92 -18.44 -1.58
N LYS A 388 -6.91 -18.03 -2.37
CA LYS A 388 -7.29 -16.63 -2.52
C LYS A 388 -8.01 -16.15 -1.27
N ASP A 389 -7.56 -15.04 -0.69
CA ASP A 389 -8.38 -14.28 0.26
C ASP A 389 -9.63 -13.68 -0.44
N PRO A 390 -10.61 -13.16 0.32
CA PRO A 390 -11.83 -12.60 -0.26
C PRO A 390 -11.60 -11.53 -1.33
N LEU A 391 -10.62 -10.63 -1.16
CA LEU A 391 -10.31 -9.60 -2.14
C LEU A 391 -9.81 -10.21 -3.44
N HIS A 392 -8.85 -11.13 -3.39
CA HIS A 392 -8.38 -11.84 -4.57
C HIS A 392 -9.52 -12.62 -5.26
N TYR A 393 -10.39 -13.29 -4.50
CA TYR A 393 -11.52 -14.02 -5.08
C TYR A 393 -12.47 -13.07 -5.82
N VAL A 394 -12.96 -12.03 -5.14
CA VAL A 394 -13.92 -11.06 -5.70
C VAL A 394 -13.35 -10.34 -6.90
N VAL A 395 -12.13 -9.79 -6.80
CA VAL A 395 -11.52 -9.02 -7.89
C VAL A 395 -11.16 -9.94 -9.06
N SER A 396 -10.64 -11.15 -8.82
CA SER A 396 -10.37 -12.11 -9.91
C SER A 396 -11.64 -12.45 -10.67
N ALA A 397 -12.75 -12.67 -9.95
CA ALA A 397 -14.02 -13.01 -10.56
C ALA A 397 -14.60 -11.83 -11.35
N LEU A 398 -14.55 -10.61 -10.81
CA LEU A 398 -14.96 -9.39 -11.54
C LEU A 398 -14.15 -9.19 -12.83
N ARG A 399 -12.81 -9.29 -12.73
CA ARG A 399 -11.90 -9.13 -13.88
C ARG A 399 -12.16 -10.14 -14.98
N LEU A 400 -12.42 -11.39 -14.61
CA LEU A 400 -12.67 -12.47 -15.55
C LEU A 400 -14.07 -12.37 -16.19
N THR A 401 -15.06 -12.01 -15.38
CA THR A 401 -16.49 -12.05 -15.75
C THR A 401 -16.93 -10.83 -16.54
N TYR A 402 -16.32 -9.67 -16.27
CA TYR A 402 -16.75 -8.38 -16.81
C TYR A 402 -15.63 -7.63 -17.53
N ASP A 403 -14.66 -8.35 -18.13
CA ASP A 403 -13.60 -7.74 -18.94
C ASP A 403 -14.21 -6.87 -20.05
N GLY A 404 -13.73 -5.64 -20.20
CA GLY A 404 -14.27 -4.64 -21.13
C GLY A 404 -15.59 -3.96 -20.74
N SER A 405 -16.26 -4.40 -19.65
CA SER A 405 -17.45 -3.71 -19.12
C SER A 405 -17.06 -2.69 -18.06
N ASN A 406 -17.75 -1.56 -17.96
CA ASN A 406 -17.46 -0.51 -16.98
C ASN A 406 -18.38 -0.61 -15.76
N ILE A 407 -17.85 -0.99 -14.59
CA ILE A 407 -18.58 -0.97 -13.32
C ILE A 407 -18.82 0.49 -12.93
N VAL A 408 -20.09 0.88 -12.90
CA VAL A 408 -20.55 2.22 -12.50
C VAL A 408 -20.85 2.27 -11.01
N ASN A 409 -21.30 1.16 -10.43
CA ASN A 409 -21.64 1.07 -9.01
C ASN A 409 -20.87 -0.06 -8.33
N THR A 410 -19.97 0.32 -7.44
CA THR A 410 -19.10 -0.60 -6.69
C THR A 410 -19.76 -1.20 -5.45
N ALA A 411 -20.91 -0.68 -5.00
CA ALA A 411 -21.53 -1.09 -3.74
C ALA A 411 -21.81 -2.61 -3.64
N PRO A 412 -22.29 -3.31 -4.70
CA PRO A 412 -22.45 -4.76 -4.64
C PRO A 412 -21.13 -5.48 -4.33
N ALA A 413 -20.04 -5.11 -5.00
CA ALA A 413 -18.73 -5.73 -4.80
C ALA A 413 -18.14 -5.43 -3.42
N LEU A 414 -18.28 -4.20 -2.92
CA LEU A 414 -17.87 -3.85 -1.56
C LEU A 414 -18.70 -4.64 -0.52
N ASN A 415 -19.99 -4.86 -0.76
CA ASN A 415 -20.82 -5.68 0.12
C ASN A 415 -20.41 -7.16 0.12
N TRP A 416 -19.97 -7.70 -1.03
CA TRP A 416 -19.46 -9.07 -1.08
C TRP A 416 -18.19 -9.24 -0.22
N LEU A 417 -17.28 -8.26 -0.26
CA LEU A 417 -16.11 -8.24 0.61
C LEU A 417 -16.52 -8.17 2.09
N ASN A 418 -17.54 -7.38 2.43
CA ASN A 418 -18.10 -7.33 3.79
C ASN A 418 -18.67 -8.68 4.22
N MET A 419 -19.45 -9.36 3.36
CA MET A 419 -20.03 -10.68 3.65
C MET A 419 -18.95 -11.76 3.86
N LEU A 420 -17.84 -11.67 3.13
CA LEU A 420 -16.70 -12.58 3.28
C LEU A 420 -15.77 -12.19 4.45
N GLY A 421 -16.07 -11.10 5.18
CA GLY A 421 -15.32 -10.70 6.37
C GLY A 421 -14.04 -9.90 6.10
N GLN A 422 -13.84 -9.39 4.88
CA GLN A 422 -12.69 -8.56 4.51
C GLN A 422 -13.11 -7.19 3.93
N PRO A 423 -13.85 -6.34 4.67
CA PRO A 423 -14.12 -4.97 4.26
C PRO A 423 -12.84 -4.22 3.89
N TYR A 424 -12.88 -3.38 2.85
CA TYR A 424 -11.85 -2.36 2.67
C TYR A 424 -11.76 -1.49 3.93
N PHE A 425 -10.55 -1.32 4.45
CA PHE A 425 -10.26 -0.47 5.61
C PHE A 425 -11.05 -0.82 6.89
N GLY A 426 -11.50 -2.07 7.00
CA GLY A 426 -12.35 -2.54 8.09
C GLY A 426 -11.61 -3.29 9.21
N ARG A 427 -10.29 -3.53 9.07
CA ARG A 427 -9.51 -4.18 10.11
C ARG A 427 -9.30 -3.21 11.27
N GLN A 428 -9.69 -3.60 12.47
CA GLN A 428 -9.65 -2.73 13.66
C GLN A 428 -8.25 -2.58 14.24
N THR A 429 -7.44 -3.63 14.14
CA THR A 429 -6.09 -3.73 14.71
C THR A 429 -5.01 -3.40 13.67
N PRO A 430 -3.83 -2.89 14.11
CA PRO A 430 -2.76 -2.46 13.22
C PRO A 430 -2.02 -3.61 12.50
N ASP A 431 -2.25 -4.87 12.90
CA ASP A 431 -1.60 -6.06 12.34
C ASP A 431 -2.10 -6.46 10.94
N GLY A 432 -3.19 -5.85 10.48
CA GLY A 432 -3.78 -6.12 9.16
C GLY A 432 -4.56 -7.44 9.10
N TYR A 433 -5.18 -7.70 7.95
CA TYR A 433 -5.81 -8.98 7.65
C TYR A 433 -4.80 -10.12 7.54
N SER A 434 -5.22 -11.31 7.99
CA SER A 434 -4.40 -12.52 7.93
C SER A 434 -4.12 -12.93 6.48
N LEU A 435 -2.88 -13.30 6.21
CA LEU A 435 -2.46 -13.93 4.94
C LEU A 435 -2.63 -15.45 4.96
N ALA A 436 -3.01 -16.04 6.10
CA ALA A 436 -3.18 -17.47 6.25
C ALA A 436 -4.51 -17.95 5.64
N GLU A 437 -4.46 -19.08 4.93
CA GLU A 437 -5.63 -19.73 4.36
C GLU A 437 -6.70 -20.04 5.41
N SER A 438 -6.31 -20.48 6.61
CA SER A 438 -7.21 -20.88 7.68
C SER A 438 -8.16 -19.76 8.14
N ALA A 439 -7.83 -18.49 7.85
CA ALA A 439 -8.73 -17.37 8.11
C ALA A 439 -9.88 -17.27 7.10
N TRP A 440 -9.76 -17.91 5.94
CA TRP A 440 -10.60 -17.71 4.76
C TRP A 440 -11.22 -18.99 4.18
N SER A 441 -10.81 -20.17 4.67
CA SER A 441 -11.21 -21.49 4.11
C SER A 441 -12.25 -22.27 4.93
N SER A 442 -12.90 -21.63 5.90
CA SER A 442 -13.96 -22.30 6.68
C SER A 442 -15.16 -22.71 5.82
N ALA A 443 -15.93 -23.72 6.25
CA ALA A 443 -17.11 -24.18 5.53
C ALA A 443 -18.14 -23.06 5.28
N GLY A 444 -18.31 -22.14 6.24
CA GLY A 444 -19.16 -20.96 6.08
C GLY A 444 -18.67 -20.03 4.97
N GLN A 445 -17.35 -19.77 4.91
CA GLN A 445 -16.74 -18.98 3.84
C GLN A 445 -16.92 -19.64 2.46
N MET A 446 -16.81 -20.96 2.38
CA MET A 446 -16.99 -21.68 1.11
C MET A 446 -18.44 -21.60 0.62
N SER A 447 -19.40 -21.71 1.53
CA SER A 447 -20.82 -21.51 1.23
C SER A 447 -21.08 -20.09 0.69
N THR A 448 -20.55 -19.06 1.37
CA THR A 448 -20.69 -17.66 0.92
C THR A 448 -20.05 -17.42 -0.45
N ARG A 449 -18.91 -18.06 -0.75
CA ARG A 449 -18.29 -17.98 -2.09
C ARG A 449 -19.12 -18.64 -3.17
N PHE A 450 -19.78 -19.76 -2.86
CA PHE A 450 -20.71 -20.43 -3.79
C PHE A 450 -21.93 -19.55 -4.09
N ASP A 451 -22.51 -18.93 -3.07
CA ASP A 451 -23.61 -17.97 -3.24
C ASP A 451 -23.18 -16.75 -4.07
N LEU A 452 -21.95 -16.26 -3.84
CA LEU A 452 -21.39 -15.18 -4.63
C LEU A 452 -21.13 -15.59 -6.09
N ALA A 453 -20.60 -16.79 -6.33
CA ALA A 453 -20.44 -17.35 -7.66
C ALA A 453 -21.79 -17.39 -8.39
N ARG A 454 -22.89 -17.74 -7.69
CA ARG A 454 -24.25 -17.72 -8.25
C ARG A 454 -24.69 -16.31 -8.63
N ILE A 455 -24.43 -15.31 -7.78
CA ILE A 455 -24.75 -13.90 -8.06
C ILE A 455 -24.00 -13.41 -9.31
N LEU A 456 -22.71 -13.72 -9.42
CA LEU A 456 -21.87 -13.33 -10.56
C LEU A 456 -22.29 -14.05 -11.84
N ALA A 457 -22.57 -15.35 -11.75
CA ALA A 457 -23.01 -16.18 -12.86
C ALA A 457 -24.33 -15.71 -13.47
N ASN A 458 -25.26 -15.23 -12.64
CA ASN A 458 -26.53 -14.65 -13.09
C ASN A 458 -26.38 -13.28 -13.76
N GLY A 459 -25.22 -12.62 -13.62
CA GLY A 459 -25.00 -11.24 -14.04
C GLY A 459 -25.62 -10.24 -13.07
N ASN A 460 -24.78 -9.50 -12.32
CA ASN A 460 -25.29 -8.49 -11.41
C ASN A 460 -25.45 -7.14 -12.10
N ALA A 461 -26.64 -6.89 -12.66
CA ALA A 461 -26.99 -5.62 -13.31
C ALA A 461 -26.76 -4.38 -12.43
N ASN A 462 -26.75 -4.52 -11.09
CA ASN A 462 -26.48 -3.40 -10.19
C ASN A 462 -25.07 -2.84 -10.35
N LEU A 463 -24.10 -3.62 -10.83
CA LEU A 463 -22.74 -3.13 -11.07
C LEU A 463 -22.69 -2.08 -12.20
N PHE A 464 -23.61 -2.14 -13.14
CA PHE A 464 -23.58 -1.37 -14.40
C PHE A 464 -24.61 -0.24 -14.44
N ARG A 465 -25.25 0.07 -13.31
CA ARG A 465 -26.24 1.15 -13.17
C ARG A 465 -25.93 2.02 -11.96
N ALA A 466 -26.34 3.28 -12.02
CA ALA A 466 -26.20 4.19 -10.89
C ALA A 466 -27.02 3.71 -9.68
N GLU A 467 -26.56 4.02 -8.47
CA GLU A 467 -27.30 3.72 -7.24
C GLU A 467 -28.71 4.35 -7.29
N GLY A 468 -29.74 3.56 -6.95
CA GLY A 468 -31.13 4.03 -6.88
C GLY A 468 -31.92 3.98 -8.19
N GLN A 469 -31.31 3.61 -9.32
CA GLN A 469 -32.04 3.42 -10.59
C GLN A 469 -32.58 1.98 -10.73
N SER A 470 -33.87 1.86 -11.05
CA SER A 470 -34.51 0.61 -11.49
C SER A 470 -34.54 0.55 -13.02
N SER A 471 -34.31 -0.61 -13.61
CA SER A 471 -34.64 -0.85 -15.03
C SER A 471 -35.06 -2.30 -15.26
N ALA A 472 -35.83 -2.47 -16.34
CA ALA A 472 -36.38 -3.74 -16.84
C ALA A 472 -35.44 -4.45 -17.84
N GLU A 473 -34.25 -3.92 -18.11
CA GLU A 473 -33.30 -4.53 -19.05
C GLU A 473 -32.56 -5.68 -18.39
N LYS A 474 -32.73 -6.89 -18.95
CA LYS A 474 -31.98 -8.08 -18.54
C LYS A 474 -30.52 -7.90 -18.96
N PHE A 475 -29.64 -7.63 -17.99
CA PHE A 475 -28.21 -7.79 -18.22
C PHE A 475 -27.92 -9.24 -18.61
N GLN A 476 -27.36 -9.46 -19.79
CA GLN A 476 -27.07 -10.80 -20.26
C GLN A 476 -25.88 -11.36 -19.48
N ALA A 477 -26.07 -12.53 -18.86
CA ALA A 477 -24.99 -13.23 -18.18
C ALA A 477 -23.82 -13.45 -19.16
N PRO A 478 -22.57 -13.17 -18.75
CA PRO A 478 -21.42 -13.33 -19.62
C PRO A 478 -21.22 -14.80 -19.98
N THR A 479 -20.69 -15.09 -21.16
CA THR A 479 -20.41 -16.48 -21.57
C THR A 479 -18.93 -16.79 -21.33
N LEU A 480 -18.59 -17.19 -20.11
CA LEU A 480 -17.20 -17.43 -19.70
C LEU A 480 -16.54 -18.56 -20.52
N SER A 481 -17.28 -19.61 -20.85
CA SER A 481 -16.80 -20.74 -21.66
C SER A 481 -16.23 -20.33 -23.03
N ASN A 482 -16.59 -19.14 -23.54
CA ASN A 482 -16.08 -18.62 -24.80
C ASN A 482 -14.77 -17.82 -24.68
N ALA A 483 -14.40 -17.38 -23.47
CA ALA A 483 -13.19 -16.61 -23.24
C ALA A 483 -11.94 -17.44 -23.55
N SER A 484 -11.02 -16.91 -24.37
CA SER A 484 -9.82 -17.66 -24.80
C SER A 484 -8.92 -18.04 -23.62
N CYS A 485 -8.82 -17.18 -22.61
CA CYS A 485 -8.07 -17.49 -21.39
C CYS A 485 -8.64 -18.73 -20.68
N ILE A 486 -9.97 -18.85 -20.60
CA ILE A 486 -10.65 -20.01 -20.00
C ILE A 486 -10.48 -21.26 -20.86
N LYS A 487 -10.63 -21.15 -22.19
CA LYS A 487 -10.37 -22.28 -23.10
C LYS A 487 -8.97 -22.86 -22.94
N ASN A 488 -7.97 -22.00 -22.72
CA ASN A 488 -6.59 -22.43 -22.49
C ASN A 488 -6.37 -23.04 -21.09
N MET A 489 -7.22 -22.71 -20.11
CA MET A 489 -7.20 -23.32 -18.77
C MET A 489 -7.89 -24.68 -18.74
N MET A 490 -8.94 -24.89 -19.56
CA MET A 490 -9.79 -26.09 -19.57
C MET A 490 -9.00 -27.42 -19.50
N PRO A 491 -7.95 -27.66 -20.31
CA PRO A 491 -7.23 -28.94 -20.29
C PRO A 491 -6.49 -29.23 -18.97
N PHE A 492 -6.29 -28.21 -18.15
CA PHE A 492 -5.55 -28.30 -16.90
C PHE A 492 -6.42 -28.22 -15.65
N LEU A 493 -7.73 -28.09 -15.81
CA LEU A 493 -8.66 -28.23 -14.69
C LEU A 493 -8.69 -29.69 -14.24
N SER A 494 -9.00 -29.94 -12.98
CA SER A 494 -9.23 -31.29 -12.45
C SER A 494 -10.32 -32.02 -13.24
N ASN A 495 -10.26 -33.36 -13.24
CA ASN A 495 -11.25 -34.18 -13.93
C ASN A 495 -12.65 -33.93 -13.37
N GLU A 496 -12.75 -33.71 -12.06
CA GLU A 496 -13.99 -33.41 -11.35
C GLU A 496 -14.58 -32.08 -11.83
N THR A 497 -13.78 -31.02 -11.92
CA THR A 497 -14.22 -29.72 -12.46
C THR A 497 -14.63 -29.86 -13.93
N GLN A 498 -13.86 -30.55 -14.76
CA GLN A 498 -14.22 -30.76 -16.18
C GLN A 498 -15.54 -31.51 -16.35
N GLN A 499 -15.77 -32.57 -15.56
CA GLN A 499 -17.01 -33.34 -15.57
C GLN A 499 -18.20 -32.50 -15.11
N ALA A 500 -18.04 -31.72 -14.04
CA ALA A 500 -19.09 -30.82 -13.56
C ALA A 500 -19.48 -29.78 -14.63
N LEU A 501 -18.50 -29.17 -15.28
CA LEU A 501 -18.72 -28.19 -16.35
C LEU A 501 -19.41 -28.81 -17.58
N ALA A 502 -19.06 -30.05 -17.94
CA ALA A 502 -19.69 -30.76 -19.05
C ALA A 502 -21.17 -31.10 -18.80
N GLN A 503 -21.58 -31.22 -17.53
CA GLN A 503 -22.96 -31.50 -17.13
C GLN A 503 -23.83 -30.24 -16.96
N ALA A 504 -23.25 -29.04 -17.09
CA ALA A 504 -23.99 -27.79 -16.98
C ALA A 504 -25.06 -27.68 -18.07
N LYS A 505 -26.30 -27.37 -17.67
CA LYS A 505 -27.47 -27.33 -18.55
C LYS A 505 -27.57 -26.04 -19.36
N ASN A 506 -26.91 -24.98 -18.89
CA ASN A 506 -26.91 -23.66 -19.51
C ASN A 506 -25.67 -22.85 -19.09
N THR A 507 -25.45 -21.71 -19.75
CA THR A 507 -24.30 -20.83 -19.50
C THR A 507 -24.22 -20.35 -18.05
N THR A 508 -25.35 -20.07 -17.40
CA THR A 508 -25.38 -19.61 -16.01
C THR A 508 -24.89 -20.69 -15.05
N GLU A 509 -25.37 -21.93 -15.21
CA GLU A 509 -24.89 -23.06 -14.42
C GLU A 509 -23.42 -23.34 -14.67
N TRP A 510 -22.97 -23.25 -15.93
CA TRP A 510 -21.56 -23.39 -16.29
C TRP A 510 -20.69 -22.35 -15.58
N ASN A 511 -21.09 -21.07 -15.62
CA ASN A 511 -20.37 -19.98 -14.95
C ASN A 511 -20.31 -20.18 -13.44
N LEU A 512 -21.41 -20.60 -12.81
CA LEU A 512 -21.47 -20.88 -11.38
C LEU A 512 -20.46 -21.97 -11.01
N LEU A 513 -20.51 -23.12 -11.70
CA LEU A 513 -19.63 -24.25 -11.43
C LEU A 513 -18.17 -23.88 -11.64
N PHE A 514 -17.86 -23.09 -12.68
CA PHE A 514 -16.51 -22.60 -12.93
C PHE A 514 -16.03 -21.66 -11.82
N LEU A 515 -16.80 -20.62 -11.48
CA LEU A 515 -16.42 -19.64 -10.45
C LEU A 515 -16.33 -20.24 -9.05
N ALA A 516 -17.10 -21.29 -8.77
CA ALA A 516 -17.06 -22.02 -7.51
C ALA A 516 -16.03 -23.18 -7.49
N SER A 517 -15.32 -23.43 -8.59
CA SER A 517 -14.38 -24.55 -8.69
C SER A 517 -13.17 -24.40 -7.75
N PRO A 518 -12.54 -25.51 -7.33
CA PRO A 518 -11.29 -25.47 -6.57
C PRO A 518 -10.20 -24.64 -7.24
N GLU A 519 -10.11 -24.70 -8.58
CA GLU A 519 -9.14 -23.94 -9.37
C GLU A 519 -9.36 -22.43 -9.26
N MET A 520 -10.61 -21.98 -9.13
CA MET A 520 -10.93 -20.57 -8.93
C MET A 520 -10.69 -20.09 -7.50
N MET A 521 -10.55 -21.00 -6.53
CA MET A 521 -10.19 -20.68 -5.15
C MET A 521 -8.69 -20.45 -4.96
N HIS A 522 -7.84 -20.87 -5.90
CA HIS A 522 -6.39 -20.80 -5.78
C HIS A 522 -5.75 -19.88 -6.83
N ARG A 523 -4.53 -19.42 -6.55
CA ARG A 523 -3.70 -18.58 -7.43
C ARG A 523 -2.24 -19.00 -7.44
#